data_AF-A0A660N9B3-F1
#
_entry.id   AF-A0A660N9B3-F1
#
_cell.length_a   1.000
_cell.length_b   1.000
_cell.length_c   1.000
_cell.angle_alpha   90.00
_cell.angle_beta   90.00
_cell.angle_gamma   90.00
#
_symmetry.space_group_name_H-M   'P 1'
#
loop_
_entity.id
_entity.type
_entity.pdbx_description
1 polymer ?
#
loop_
_entity_poly.entity_id
_entity_poly.type
_entity_poly.pdbx_seq_one_letter_code
_entity_poly.pdbx_strand_id
1 'polypeptide(L)'
;MEVTANAKDGIKSKNNLTFTSGTYTITSADNAIKGKNSIAVKDGTFTINATGKGMTTEGTLDIDAGKIDIQNSEEGLEGKQVTVNGGDINIVATDDGINARTKTDSDQESMQAQEDTWFKLEGGNITVDATGDGVDSNGDIYINGGTIMVYGPTSDGDGTLDYDGTATITGGTYMGIGSSGMVQSFGDTSTQNSLEVNYSTTQKAGTVVKITDESGNVIANITAKKDFSSVLISSSDLSEGKKVTIQTGEDKQTATISGKTTTVGEKSERRGAPGQGAPEGNPPSGNSSKGNPPEGNPPSGQPPKGNPPSGKPPKGNPPSGKPPKGNPPSGKPPKGNPPSGKPPKGNPPSGDSSKGSQSSGDSSKKNQSSDDSSKDDAVQS
;
A
#
# COMPACT_ATOMS: atom_id res chain seq x y z
N MET A 1 -37.26 11.58 10.46
CA MET A 1 -37.66 10.17 10.56
C MET A 1 -36.75 9.50 11.57
N GLU A 2 -37.32 8.76 12.51
CA GLU A 2 -36.56 7.94 13.45
C GLU A 2 -36.81 6.47 13.12
N VAL A 3 -35.75 5.67 13.05
CA VAL A 3 -35.81 4.24 12.74
C VAL A 3 -35.04 3.49 13.81
N THR A 4 -35.70 2.56 14.49
CA THR A 4 -35.07 1.65 15.44
C THR A 4 -35.33 0.22 15.00
N ALA A 5 -34.29 -0.47 14.54
CA ALA A 5 -34.35 -1.84 14.05
C ALA A 5 -33.55 -2.77 14.99
N ASN A 6 -34.24 -3.34 15.98
CA ASN A 6 -33.61 -4.12 17.06
C ASN A 6 -33.09 -5.52 16.66
N ALA A 7 -33.27 -5.94 15.41
CA ALA A 7 -32.93 -7.32 15.00
C ALA A 7 -32.28 -7.45 13.62
N LYS A 8 -32.30 -6.39 12.78
CA LYS A 8 -31.86 -6.42 11.38
C LYS A 8 -31.49 -5.01 10.91
N ASP A 9 -31.30 -4.89 9.59
CA ASP A 9 -31.08 -3.65 8.88
C ASP A 9 -32.12 -2.57 9.24
N GLY A 10 -31.70 -1.30 9.30
CA GLY A 10 -32.59 -0.15 9.52
C GLY A 10 -33.47 0.16 8.31
N ILE A 11 -32.89 0.78 7.29
CA ILE A 11 -33.56 1.07 6.01
C ILE A 11 -32.98 0.14 4.95
N LYS A 12 -33.83 -0.69 4.33
CA LYS A 12 -33.41 -1.68 3.33
C LYS A 12 -34.20 -1.60 2.04
N SER A 13 -33.50 -1.65 0.90
CA SER A 13 -34.08 -1.91 -0.42
C SER A 13 -33.42 -3.11 -1.07
N LYS A 14 -34.23 -3.88 -1.82
CA LYS A 14 -33.73 -4.92 -2.71
C LYS A 14 -33.23 -4.39 -4.06
N ASN A 15 -33.39 -3.08 -4.30
CA ASN A 15 -32.98 -2.37 -5.51
C ASN A 15 -32.18 -1.12 -5.10
N ASN A 16 -32.48 0.02 -5.71
CA ASN A 16 -31.89 1.32 -5.42
C ASN A 16 -32.55 1.97 -4.19
N LEU A 17 -31.79 2.76 -3.45
CA LEU A 17 -32.27 3.72 -2.46
C LEU A 17 -31.84 5.12 -2.87
N THR A 18 -32.75 6.09 -2.73
CA THR A 18 -32.43 7.50 -2.95
C THR A 18 -32.98 8.33 -1.82
N PHE A 19 -32.11 9.08 -1.16
CA PHE A 19 -32.45 10.08 -0.17
C PHE A 19 -32.31 11.44 -0.82
N THR A 20 -33.44 12.11 -1.09
CA THR A 20 -33.42 13.43 -1.74
C THR A 20 -33.13 14.55 -0.76
N SER A 21 -33.68 14.45 0.45
CA SER A 21 -33.45 15.33 1.60
C SER A 21 -34.05 14.70 2.87
N GLY A 22 -33.99 15.41 3.99
CA GLY A 22 -34.66 15.04 5.25
C GLY A 22 -33.70 14.79 6.40
N THR A 23 -34.25 14.55 7.59
CA THR A 23 -33.47 14.19 8.80
C THR A 23 -33.78 12.76 9.19
N TYR A 24 -32.74 11.94 9.37
CA TYR A 24 -32.82 10.50 9.62
C TYR A 24 -31.98 10.15 10.84
N THR A 25 -32.62 9.67 11.90
CA THR A 25 -31.94 9.09 13.06
C THR A 25 -32.16 7.58 13.01
N ILE A 26 -31.10 6.80 12.87
CA ILE A 26 -31.18 5.36 12.61
C ILE A 26 -30.35 4.62 13.65
N THR A 27 -31.00 3.70 14.36
CA THR A 27 -30.34 2.72 15.23
C THR A 27 -30.66 1.31 14.73
N SER A 28 -29.65 0.49 14.46
CA SER A 28 -29.82 -0.86 13.92
C SER A 28 -28.91 -1.89 14.59
N ALA A 29 -29.45 -3.10 14.77
CA ALA A 29 -28.70 -4.28 15.24
C ALA A 29 -27.95 -5.03 14.11
N ASP A 30 -27.93 -4.45 12.91
CA ASP A 30 -27.16 -4.88 11.73
C ASP A 30 -26.85 -3.57 10.97
N ASN A 31 -26.92 -3.55 9.63
CA ASN A 31 -26.62 -2.37 8.83
C ASN A 31 -27.65 -1.24 8.99
N ALA A 32 -27.25 0.02 9.08
CA ALA A 32 -28.21 1.12 9.20
C ALA A 32 -28.96 1.38 7.88
N ILE A 33 -28.23 1.48 6.77
CA ILE A 33 -28.80 1.68 5.44
C ILE A 33 -28.22 0.64 4.47
N LYS A 34 -29.10 -0.12 3.81
CA LYS A 34 -28.73 -1.16 2.87
C LYS A 34 -29.51 -1.07 1.56
N GLY A 35 -28.84 -0.62 0.50
CA GLY A 35 -29.35 -0.69 -0.87
C GLY A 35 -28.70 -1.85 -1.59
N LYS A 36 -29.44 -2.70 -2.32
CA LYS A 36 -28.79 -3.80 -3.05
C LYS A 36 -27.94 -3.26 -4.21
N ASN A 37 -28.56 -2.48 -5.10
CA ASN A 37 -27.92 -2.03 -6.33
C ASN A 37 -27.21 -0.69 -6.15
N SER A 38 -27.83 0.23 -5.42
CA SER A 38 -27.23 1.53 -5.12
C SER A 38 -27.87 2.23 -3.93
N ILE A 39 -27.11 3.16 -3.36
CA ILE A 39 -27.57 4.19 -2.44
C ILE A 39 -27.13 5.53 -3.02
N ALA A 40 -28.09 6.45 -3.20
CA ALA A 40 -27.80 7.82 -3.59
C ALA A 40 -28.29 8.77 -2.50
N VAL A 41 -27.39 9.58 -1.93
CA VAL A 41 -27.72 10.66 -1.00
C VAL A 41 -27.55 11.99 -1.74
N LYS A 42 -28.67 12.64 -2.08
CA LYS A 42 -28.65 13.95 -2.73
C LYS A 42 -28.42 15.08 -1.73
N ASP A 43 -29.08 14.98 -0.58
CA ASP A 43 -28.91 15.86 0.57
C ASP A 43 -29.58 15.20 1.80
N GLY A 44 -29.40 15.78 2.99
CA GLY A 44 -30.07 15.37 4.22
C GLY A 44 -29.18 15.47 5.46
N THR A 45 -29.73 15.12 6.61
CA THR A 45 -29.00 14.97 7.87
C THR A 45 -29.22 13.56 8.38
N PHE A 46 -28.14 12.82 8.61
CA PHE A 46 -28.16 11.44 9.07
C PHE A 46 -27.40 11.33 10.39
N THR A 47 -28.02 10.72 11.39
CA THR A 47 -27.36 10.27 12.61
C THR A 47 -27.54 8.76 12.71
N ILE A 48 -26.44 8.03 12.62
CA ILE A 48 -26.44 6.58 12.45
C ILE A 48 -25.69 5.92 13.61
N ASN A 49 -26.30 4.90 14.19
CA ASN A 49 -25.68 3.99 15.15
C ASN A 49 -26.04 2.55 14.75
N ALA A 50 -25.11 1.86 14.12
CA ALA A 50 -25.28 0.50 13.62
C ALA A 50 -24.29 -0.43 14.33
N THR A 51 -24.68 -1.66 14.63
CA THR A 51 -23.70 -2.70 15.03
C THR A 51 -23.06 -3.37 13.82
N GLY A 52 -23.73 -3.36 12.66
CA GLY A 52 -23.14 -3.69 11.36
C GLY A 52 -22.68 -2.42 10.64
N LYS A 53 -22.83 -2.37 9.31
CA LYS A 53 -22.30 -1.28 8.49
C LYS A 53 -23.17 -0.01 8.52
N GLY A 54 -22.57 1.16 8.40
CA GLY A 54 -23.29 2.43 8.36
C GLY A 54 -24.17 2.55 7.11
N MET A 55 -23.54 2.64 5.93
CA MET A 55 -24.22 2.57 4.63
C MET A 55 -23.54 1.51 3.76
N THR A 56 -24.28 0.51 3.29
CA THR A 56 -23.73 -0.62 2.51
C THR A 56 -24.53 -0.92 1.25
N THR A 57 -23.81 -1.22 0.16
CA THR A 57 -24.39 -1.69 -1.09
C THR A 57 -23.49 -2.66 -1.85
N GLU A 58 -24.04 -3.48 -2.75
CA GLU A 58 -23.26 -4.33 -3.67
C GLU A 58 -22.83 -3.57 -4.93
N GLY A 59 -23.39 -2.37 -5.17
CA GLY A 59 -23.09 -1.52 -6.31
C GLY A 59 -22.56 -0.15 -5.89
N THR A 60 -23.27 0.92 -6.26
CA THR A 60 -22.78 2.30 -6.08
C THR A 60 -23.33 2.98 -4.84
N LEU A 61 -22.45 3.61 -4.07
CA LEU A 61 -22.78 4.52 -2.98
C LEU A 61 -22.34 5.92 -3.38
N ASP A 62 -23.30 6.76 -3.75
CA ASP A 62 -23.05 8.12 -4.24
C ASP A 62 -23.59 9.15 -3.24
N ILE A 63 -22.74 10.01 -2.71
CA ILE A 63 -23.09 11.07 -1.77
C ILE A 63 -22.79 12.43 -2.41
N ASP A 64 -23.86 13.17 -2.75
CA ASP A 64 -23.73 14.48 -3.40
C ASP A 64 -23.58 15.62 -2.40
N ALA A 65 -24.29 15.55 -1.27
CA ALA A 65 -24.28 16.54 -0.20
C ALA A 65 -24.88 15.98 1.10
N GLY A 66 -25.02 16.84 2.11
CA GLY A 66 -25.67 16.55 3.38
C GLY A 66 -24.70 16.47 4.55
N LYS A 67 -25.25 16.25 5.74
CA LYS A 67 -24.52 15.98 6.98
C LYS A 67 -24.73 14.53 7.40
N ILE A 68 -23.68 13.75 7.46
CA ILE A 68 -23.75 12.33 7.81
C ILE A 68 -22.87 12.11 9.05
N ASP A 69 -23.48 11.68 10.14
CA ASP A 69 -22.82 11.37 11.41
C ASP A 69 -23.03 9.90 11.75
N ILE A 70 -22.07 9.05 11.37
CA ILE A 70 -22.02 7.62 11.72
C ILE A 70 -21.23 7.51 13.02
N GLN A 71 -21.97 7.37 14.12
CA GLN A 71 -21.42 7.37 15.48
C GLN A 71 -20.90 6.01 15.92
N ASN A 72 -21.35 4.94 15.26
CA ASN A 72 -20.86 3.58 15.43
C ASN A 72 -21.27 2.75 14.20
N SER A 73 -20.34 1.92 13.73
CA SER A 73 -20.55 0.90 12.70
C SER A 73 -19.39 -0.11 12.74
N GLU A 74 -19.57 -1.28 12.11
CA GLU A 74 -18.47 -2.15 11.72
C GLU A 74 -17.62 -1.44 10.67
N GLU A 75 -18.14 -1.31 9.45
CA GLU A 75 -17.61 -0.40 8.43
C GLU A 75 -18.52 0.83 8.28
N GLY A 76 -17.93 2.00 8.02
CA GLY A 76 -18.69 3.24 7.83
C GLY A 76 -19.48 3.27 6.52
N LEU A 77 -18.74 3.39 5.41
CA LEU A 77 -19.28 3.43 4.04
C LEU A 77 -18.74 2.23 3.25
N GLU A 78 -19.63 1.36 2.77
CA GLU A 78 -19.27 0.19 1.95
C GLU A 78 -20.02 0.20 0.61
N GLY A 79 -19.28 -0.01 -0.48
CA GLY A 79 -19.85 -0.25 -1.80
C GLY A 79 -18.82 -0.84 -2.76
N LYS A 80 -19.23 -1.29 -3.94
CA LYS A 80 -18.26 -1.54 -5.03
C LYS A 80 -17.59 -0.23 -5.45
N GLN A 81 -18.41 0.81 -5.56
CA GLN A 81 -17.98 2.15 -5.95
C GLN A 81 -18.53 3.11 -4.91
N VAL A 82 -17.64 3.74 -4.15
CA VAL A 82 -18.01 4.76 -3.17
C VAL A 82 -17.55 6.11 -3.70
N THR A 83 -18.49 6.99 -4.02
CA THR A 83 -18.22 8.33 -4.54
C THR A 83 -18.80 9.39 -3.61
N VAL A 84 -17.96 10.33 -3.17
CA VAL A 84 -18.37 11.49 -2.38
C VAL A 84 -18.09 12.75 -3.21
N ASN A 85 -19.17 13.38 -3.68
CA ASN A 85 -19.10 14.66 -4.39
C ASN A 85 -19.13 15.86 -3.44
N GLY A 86 -19.66 15.69 -2.23
CA GLY A 86 -19.81 16.74 -1.24
C GLY A 86 -20.39 16.25 0.08
N GLY A 87 -20.55 17.17 1.03
CA GLY A 87 -21.13 16.91 2.36
C GLY A 87 -20.15 17.08 3.52
N ASP A 88 -20.67 16.92 4.73
CA ASP A 88 -19.92 16.88 6.00
C ASP A 88 -20.18 15.50 6.65
N ILE A 89 -19.17 14.64 6.61
CA ILE A 89 -19.27 13.22 6.94
C ILE A 89 -18.34 12.90 8.10
N ASN A 90 -18.89 12.39 9.19
CA ASN A 90 -18.15 11.90 10.34
C ASN A 90 -18.41 10.40 10.49
N ILE A 91 -17.36 9.61 10.66
CA ILE A 91 -17.42 8.15 10.72
C ILE A 91 -16.61 7.67 11.93
N VAL A 92 -17.26 6.88 12.78
CA VAL A 92 -16.63 6.06 13.82
C VAL A 92 -16.91 4.60 13.50
N ALA A 93 -15.87 3.85 13.19
CA ALA A 93 -15.95 2.47 12.70
C ALA A 93 -15.08 1.54 13.55
N THR A 94 -15.55 0.31 13.78
CA THR A 94 -14.81 -0.75 14.48
C THR A 94 -14.03 -1.67 13.53
N ASP A 95 -14.12 -1.41 12.24
CA ASP A 95 -13.29 -1.96 11.18
C ASP A 95 -12.92 -0.77 10.27
N ASP A 96 -13.19 -0.83 8.97
CA ASP A 96 -12.83 0.23 8.03
C ASP A 96 -13.75 1.44 8.09
N GLY A 97 -13.19 2.64 7.94
CA GLY A 97 -13.98 3.85 7.78
C GLY A 97 -14.76 3.86 6.46
N ILE A 98 -14.04 3.59 5.37
CA ILE A 98 -14.56 3.52 4.01
C ILE A 98 -13.96 2.26 3.38
N ASN A 99 -14.79 1.37 2.86
CA ASN A 99 -14.36 0.16 2.18
C ASN A 99 -15.00 0.08 0.79
N ALA A 100 -14.17 0.14 -0.25
CA ALA A 100 -14.61 -0.07 -1.63
C ALA A 100 -14.20 -1.45 -2.16
N ARG A 101 -15.18 -2.36 -2.28
CA ARG A 101 -14.98 -3.76 -2.65
C ARG A 101 -16.17 -4.40 -3.35
N THR A 102 -15.91 -5.43 -4.14
CA THR A 102 -16.92 -6.37 -4.63
C THR A 102 -17.17 -7.47 -3.59
N LYS A 103 -18.43 -7.85 -3.43
CA LYS A 103 -18.78 -9.05 -2.66
C LYS A 103 -18.60 -10.27 -3.56
N THR A 104 -17.61 -11.10 -3.26
CA THR A 104 -17.40 -12.38 -3.94
C THR A 104 -17.97 -13.53 -3.09
N ASP A 105 -18.62 -14.49 -3.74
CA ASP A 105 -19.11 -15.71 -3.08
C ASP A 105 -17.97 -16.72 -2.74
N SER A 106 -16.73 -16.40 -3.13
CA SER A 106 -15.55 -17.23 -2.88
C SER A 106 -14.67 -16.64 -1.78
N ASP A 107 -14.32 -17.47 -0.79
CA ASP A 107 -13.39 -17.15 0.31
C ASP A 107 -11.91 -16.98 -0.13
N GLN A 108 -11.66 -16.72 -1.41
CA GLN A 108 -10.33 -16.46 -1.95
C GLN A 108 -10.12 -14.94 -1.97
N GLU A 109 -9.60 -14.42 -0.86
CA GLU A 109 -9.02 -13.08 -0.78
C GLU A 109 -7.84 -13.01 -1.77
N SER A 110 -8.05 -12.34 -2.90
CA SER A 110 -7.02 -12.08 -3.89
C SER A 110 -6.47 -10.68 -3.67
N MET A 111 -5.16 -10.58 -3.46
CA MET A 111 -4.42 -9.30 -3.41
C MET A 111 -4.26 -8.66 -4.81
N GLN A 112 -5.24 -8.88 -5.70
CA GLN A 112 -5.24 -8.27 -7.03
C GLN A 112 -6.35 -7.25 -7.07
N ALA A 113 -6.02 -6.08 -7.62
CA ALA A 113 -6.97 -5.01 -7.83
C ALA A 113 -8.24 -5.53 -8.53
N GLN A 114 -9.37 -5.31 -7.89
CA GLN A 114 -10.68 -5.60 -8.42
C GLN A 114 -11.04 -4.57 -9.48
N GLU A 115 -11.47 -5.05 -10.64
CA GLU A 115 -11.86 -4.18 -11.75
C GLU A 115 -13.13 -3.37 -11.41
N ASP A 116 -13.13 -2.09 -11.80
CA ASP A 116 -14.29 -1.20 -11.67
C ASP A 116 -14.76 -1.03 -10.20
N THR A 117 -13.80 -1.07 -9.27
CA THR A 117 -13.97 -0.89 -7.82
C THR A 117 -13.15 0.31 -7.38
N TRP A 118 -13.75 1.24 -6.62
CA TRP A 118 -13.00 2.39 -6.11
C TRP A 118 -13.67 3.12 -4.95
N PHE A 119 -12.83 3.85 -4.21
CA PHE A 119 -13.25 5.05 -3.49
C PHE A 119 -12.85 6.31 -4.27
N LYS A 120 -13.75 7.30 -4.32
CA LYS A 120 -13.55 8.57 -5.03
C LYS A 120 -14.07 9.75 -4.23
N LEU A 121 -13.21 10.72 -3.98
CA LEU A 121 -13.54 11.99 -3.35
C LEU A 121 -13.38 13.14 -4.35
N GLU A 122 -14.50 13.71 -4.78
CA GLU A 122 -14.52 14.92 -5.62
C GLU A 122 -14.65 16.20 -4.77
N GLY A 123 -15.26 16.10 -3.58
CA GLY A 123 -15.51 17.25 -2.71
C GLY A 123 -16.09 16.87 -1.34
N GLY A 124 -16.28 17.85 -0.46
CA GLY A 124 -16.81 17.64 0.89
C GLY A 124 -15.73 17.51 1.96
N ASN A 125 -16.15 17.28 3.20
CA ASN A 125 -15.29 17.08 4.37
C ASN A 125 -15.62 15.73 5.00
N ILE A 126 -14.61 14.87 5.16
CA ILE A 126 -14.74 13.55 5.77
C ILE A 126 -13.79 13.47 6.97
N THR A 127 -14.32 13.06 8.12
CA THR A 127 -13.52 12.66 9.28
C THR A 127 -13.79 11.19 9.58
N VAL A 128 -12.72 10.39 9.62
CA VAL A 128 -12.76 8.96 9.93
C VAL A 128 -12.03 8.69 11.24
N ASP A 129 -12.65 7.89 12.09
CA ASP A 129 -12.09 7.34 13.33
C ASP A 129 -12.31 5.83 13.33
N ALA A 130 -11.39 5.10 12.67
CA ALA A 130 -11.52 3.68 12.36
C ALA A 130 -10.50 2.83 13.15
N THR A 131 -10.87 1.62 13.55
CA THR A 131 -9.92 0.68 14.17
C THR A 131 -9.24 -0.24 13.15
N GLY A 132 -9.91 -0.53 12.03
CA GLY A 132 -9.31 -1.06 10.81
C GLY A 132 -8.82 0.07 9.91
N ASP A 133 -8.84 -0.12 8.60
CA ASP A 133 -8.32 0.85 7.66
C ASP A 133 -9.13 2.15 7.68
N GLY A 134 -8.43 3.28 7.52
CA GLY A 134 -9.11 4.55 7.39
C GLY A 134 -9.93 4.63 6.11
N VAL A 135 -9.24 4.38 5.01
CA VAL A 135 -9.77 4.27 3.66
C VAL A 135 -9.16 3.02 3.06
N ASP A 136 -9.99 2.03 2.78
CA ASP A 136 -9.65 0.80 2.09
C ASP A 136 -10.33 0.75 0.72
N SER A 137 -9.60 0.26 -0.26
CA SER A 137 -10.21 -0.21 -1.50
C SER A 137 -9.45 -1.40 -2.08
N ASN A 138 -10.17 -2.50 -2.29
CA ASN A 138 -9.68 -3.58 -3.13
C ASN A 138 -9.52 -3.18 -4.62
N GLY A 139 -9.73 -1.92 -5.00
CA GLY A 139 -9.49 -1.38 -6.33
C GLY A 139 -8.69 -0.09 -6.23
N ASP A 140 -9.19 0.98 -6.85
CA ASP A 140 -8.50 2.27 -6.89
C ASP A 140 -9.02 3.27 -5.84
N ILE A 141 -8.16 4.23 -5.49
CA ILE A 141 -8.53 5.41 -4.72
C ILE A 141 -8.26 6.67 -5.54
N TYR A 142 -9.26 7.55 -5.62
CA TYR A 142 -9.16 8.84 -6.30
C TYR A 142 -9.50 9.97 -5.34
N ILE A 143 -8.58 10.91 -5.14
CA ILE A 143 -8.83 12.14 -4.37
C ILE A 143 -8.60 13.34 -5.30
N ASN A 144 -9.70 13.90 -5.79
CA ASN A 144 -9.70 15.00 -6.75
C ASN A 144 -10.00 16.35 -6.07
N GLY A 145 -10.66 16.31 -4.91
CA GLY A 145 -11.00 17.49 -4.12
C GLY A 145 -11.39 17.13 -2.69
N GLY A 146 -12.00 18.09 -1.99
CA GLY A 146 -12.47 17.89 -0.62
C GLY A 146 -11.34 17.79 0.43
N THR A 147 -11.72 17.47 1.66
CA THR A 147 -10.81 17.21 2.77
C THR A 147 -11.16 15.87 3.40
N ILE A 148 -10.15 15.04 3.67
CA ILE A 148 -10.29 13.84 4.47
C ILE A 148 -9.27 13.81 5.61
N MET A 149 -9.75 13.57 6.83
CA MET A 149 -8.96 13.41 8.05
C MET A 149 -9.20 12.01 8.61
N VAL A 150 -8.15 11.21 8.75
CA VAL A 150 -8.22 9.83 9.25
C VAL A 150 -7.46 9.71 10.56
N TYR A 151 -8.13 9.19 11.60
CA TYR A 151 -7.56 8.88 12.91
C TYR A 151 -7.49 7.37 13.15
N GLY A 152 -6.27 6.86 13.27
CA GLY A 152 -5.98 5.42 13.32
C GLY A 152 -5.67 4.87 11.94
N PRO A 153 -5.46 3.56 11.82
CA PRO A 153 -5.52 2.54 12.88
C PRO A 153 -4.30 2.55 13.80
N THR A 154 -4.38 1.82 14.92
CA THR A 154 -3.23 1.54 15.80
C THR A 154 -2.55 0.20 15.51
N SER A 155 -3.23 -0.67 14.77
CA SER A 155 -2.74 -1.98 14.35
C SER A 155 -1.75 -1.83 13.19
N ASP A 156 -0.69 -2.64 13.18
CA ASP A 156 0.25 -2.71 12.05
C ASP A 156 -0.28 -3.52 10.87
N GLY A 157 -1.41 -4.21 11.08
CA GLY A 157 -2.13 -4.96 10.05
C GLY A 157 -3.13 -4.10 9.29
N ASP A 158 -3.09 -2.78 9.45
CA ASP A 158 -4.01 -1.82 8.86
C ASP A 158 -3.25 -0.49 8.62
N GLY A 159 -3.83 0.43 7.86
CA GLY A 159 -3.28 1.71 7.43
C GLY A 159 -4.32 2.83 7.35
N THR A 160 -3.87 4.08 7.35
CA THR A 160 -4.80 5.21 7.14
C THR A 160 -5.38 5.22 5.73
N LEU A 161 -4.59 4.67 4.78
CA LEU A 161 -4.85 4.55 3.36
C LEU A 161 -4.32 3.19 2.94
N ASP A 162 -5.20 2.32 2.45
CA ASP A 162 -4.88 1.00 1.90
C ASP A 162 -5.61 0.80 0.57
N TYR A 163 -4.96 0.16 -0.38
CA TYR A 163 -5.54 -0.15 -1.69
C TYR A 163 -4.81 -1.26 -2.45
N ASP A 164 -5.54 -2.06 -3.22
CA ASP A 164 -4.94 -3.09 -4.10
C ASP A 164 -4.53 -2.55 -5.48
N GLY A 165 -5.22 -1.53 -5.98
CA GLY A 165 -5.02 -0.90 -7.29
C GLY A 165 -4.04 0.28 -7.22
N THR A 166 -4.56 1.48 -7.46
CA THR A 166 -3.78 2.72 -7.42
C THR A 166 -4.45 3.78 -6.55
N ALA A 167 -3.67 4.53 -5.77
CA ALA A 167 -4.14 5.77 -5.16
C ALA A 167 -3.61 6.98 -5.92
N THR A 168 -4.53 7.79 -6.45
CA THR A 168 -4.21 9.02 -7.18
C THR A 168 -4.79 10.23 -6.45
N ILE A 169 -3.94 11.22 -6.17
CA ILE A 169 -4.37 12.51 -5.65
C ILE A 169 -4.03 13.65 -6.62
N THR A 170 -5.06 14.39 -7.03
CA THR A 170 -4.93 15.51 -7.97
C THR A 170 -5.36 16.85 -7.38
N GLY A 171 -6.07 16.83 -6.25
CA GLY A 171 -6.50 18.01 -5.51
C GLY A 171 -7.07 17.65 -4.14
N GLY A 172 -7.56 18.66 -3.42
CA GLY A 172 -8.07 18.48 -2.07
C GLY A 172 -6.98 18.42 -1.00
N THR A 173 -7.33 17.86 0.15
CA THR A 173 -6.43 17.65 1.30
C THR A 173 -6.67 16.28 1.91
N TYR A 174 -5.60 15.50 2.06
CA TYR A 174 -5.60 14.24 2.80
C TYR A 174 -4.73 14.39 4.05
N MET A 175 -5.21 13.94 5.20
CA MET A 175 -4.47 13.91 6.45
C MET A 175 -4.77 12.61 7.20
N GLY A 176 -3.85 11.64 7.14
CA GLY A 176 -3.92 10.39 7.89
C GLY A 176 -2.92 10.37 9.04
N ILE A 177 -3.35 9.97 10.23
CA ILE A 177 -2.48 9.75 11.40
C ILE A 177 -2.79 8.38 12.02
N GLY A 178 -1.84 7.46 11.98
CA GLY A 178 -2.07 6.07 12.39
C GLY A 178 -0.79 5.24 12.43
N SER A 179 -0.91 3.92 12.31
CA SER A 179 0.24 3.02 12.25
C SER A 179 1.05 3.21 10.97
N SER A 180 2.36 3.01 11.07
CA SER A 180 3.29 2.91 9.94
C SER A 180 3.31 1.52 9.28
N GLY A 181 2.60 0.53 9.84
CA GLY A 181 2.64 -0.88 9.43
C GLY A 181 2.24 -1.11 7.96
N MET A 182 0.95 -1.01 7.65
CA MET A 182 0.39 -1.25 6.31
C MET A 182 0.04 0.02 5.54
N VAL A 183 0.17 1.21 6.14
CA VAL A 183 -0.11 2.47 5.45
C VAL A 183 0.64 2.57 4.11
N GLN A 184 -0.14 2.77 3.06
CA GLN A 184 0.35 3.08 1.72
C GLN A 184 0.39 4.60 1.50
N SER A 185 1.09 5.02 0.45
CA SER A 185 1.16 6.42 0.04
C SER A 185 0.53 6.58 -1.35
N PHE A 186 0.43 7.81 -1.83
CA PHE A 186 -0.09 8.09 -3.17
C PHE A 186 0.88 7.66 -4.27
N GLY A 187 0.33 7.15 -5.36
CA GLY A 187 1.07 6.62 -6.50
C GLY A 187 1.58 7.70 -7.47
N ASP A 188 2.40 7.25 -8.42
CA ASP A 188 3.10 8.08 -9.41
C ASP A 188 2.21 8.87 -10.38
N THR A 189 0.93 8.50 -10.47
CA THR A 189 -0.10 9.18 -11.27
C THR A 189 -0.62 10.46 -10.61
N SER A 190 -0.29 10.69 -9.34
CA SER A 190 -0.69 11.86 -8.58
C SER A 190 -0.01 13.14 -9.08
N THR A 191 -0.76 14.24 -9.11
CA THR A 191 -0.24 15.57 -9.48
C THR A 191 -0.07 16.49 -8.28
N GLN A 192 -0.59 16.11 -7.11
CA GLN A 192 -0.40 16.81 -5.84
C GLN A 192 0.66 16.08 -5.01
N ASN A 193 1.54 16.83 -4.34
CA ASN A 193 2.60 16.24 -3.53
C ASN A 193 2.08 15.80 -2.16
N SER A 194 2.69 14.76 -1.62
CA SER A 194 2.43 14.24 -0.30
C SER A 194 3.71 14.20 0.55
N LEU A 195 3.50 14.16 1.87
CA LEU A 195 4.51 14.06 2.89
C LEU A 195 4.12 12.93 3.83
N GLU A 196 4.97 11.90 3.90
CA GLU A 196 4.84 10.80 4.86
C GLU A 196 5.92 10.95 5.94
N VAL A 197 5.50 11.09 7.19
CA VAL A 197 6.38 11.20 8.36
C VAL A 197 6.25 9.95 9.20
N ASN A 198 7.31 9.16 9.25
CA ASN A 198 7.39 7.93 10.03
C ASN A 198 8.18 8.15 11.33
N TYR A 199 7.78 7.45 12.39
CA TYR A 199 8.40 7.49 13.70
C TYR A 199 8.91 6.10 14.09
N SER A 200 10.16 6.01 14.53
CA SER A 200 10.76 4.76 15.00
C SER A 200 10.20 4.31 16.35
N THR A 201 9.55 5.23 17.07
CA THR A 201 8.83 4.98 18.32
C THR A 201 7.39 5.47 18.21
N THR A 202 6.45 4.70 18.78
CA THR A 202 5.04 5.07 18.85
C THR A 202 4.86 6.38 19.61
N GLN A 203 4.23 7.34 18.94
CA GLN A 203 3.78 8.60 19.50
C GLN A 203 2.42 8.41 20.18
N LYS A 204 2.17 9.14 21.27
CA LYS A 204 0.96 8.97 22.07
C LYS A 204 -0.23 9.76 21.54
N ALA A 205 -1.43 9.24 21.77
CA ALA A 205 -2.67 10.00 21.66
C ALA A 205 -2.56 11.33 22.42
N GLY A 206 -3.13 12.40 21.87
CA GLY A 206 -3.03 13.76 22.37
C GLY A 206 -1.81 14.54 21.88
N THR A 207 -0.79 13.88 21.33
CA THR A 207 0.35 14.58 20.70
C THR A 207 -0.13 15.37 19.48
N VAL A 208 0.34 16.62 19.37
CA VAL A 208 0.04 17.51 18.25
C VAL A 208 1.12 17.37 17.18
N VAL A 209 0.71 17.17 15.94
CA VAL A 209 1.56 17.24 14.75
C VAL A 209 1.21 18.51 14.00
N LYS A 210 2.15 19.44 13.91
CA LYS A 210 2.01 20.71 13.20
C LYS A 210 3.03 20.80 12.07
N ILE A 211 2.55 21.07 10.86
CA ILE A 211 3.38 21.28 9.69
C ILE A 211 3.23 22.72 9.22
N THR A 212 4.35 23.41 9.02
CA THR A 212 4.36 24.79 8.52
C THR A 212 5.29 24.94 7.33
N ASP A 213 4.97 25.88 6.44
CA ASP A 213 5.86 26.31 5.37
C ASP A 213 7.03 27.17 5.91
N GLU A 214 7.91 27.63 5.02
CA GLU A 214 9.06 28.51 5.34
C GLU A 214 8.65 29.89 5.86
N SER A 215 7.42 30.34 5.57
CA SER A 215 6.87 31.62 6.04
C SER A 215 6.18 31.49 7.41
N GLY A 216 6.05 30.27 7.93
CA GLY A 216 5.34 29.96 9.17
C GLY A 216 3.83 29.77 9.02
N ASN A 217 3.31 29.73 7.79
CA ASN A 217 1.91 29.40 7.55
C ASN A 217 1.67 27.93 7.87
N VAL A 218 0.52 27.62 8.46
CA VAL A 218 0.16 26.26 8.87
C VAL A 218 -0.42 25.50 7.68
N ILE A 219 0.22 24.39 7.31
CA ILE A 219 -0.26 23.44 6.29
C ILE A 219 -1.15 22.38 6.93
N ALA A 220 -0.74 21.85 8.10
CA ALA A 220 -1.51 20.90 8.87
C ALA A 220 -1.31 21.12 10.37
N ASN A 221 -2.36 20.89 11.17
CA ASN A 221 -2.30 20.94 12.62
C ASN A 221 -3.27 19.91 13.22
N ILE A 222 -2.73 18.74 13.53
CA ILE A 222 -3.51 17.54 13.88
C ILE A 222 -3.22 17.19 15.34
N THR A 223 -4.26 17.11 16.17
CA THR A 223 -4.16 16.48 17.48
C THR A 223 -4.51 15.01 17.36
N ALA A 224 -3.58 14.12 17.65
CA ALA A 224 -3.80 12.68 17.54
C ALA A 224 -4.91 12.21 18.50
N LYS A 225 -5.90 11.46 18.00
CA LYS A 225 -6.90 10.80 18.85
C LYS A 225 -6.43 9.44 19.40
N LYS A 226 -5.49 8.81 18.69
CA LYS A 226 -4.95 7.48 18.98
C LYS A 226 -3.43 7.54 19.00
N ASP A 227 -2.81 6.51 19.58
CA ASP A 227 -1.38 6.28 19.40
C ASP A 227 -1.06 6.11 17.91
N PHE A 228 0.10 6.58 17.44
CA PHE A 228 0.46 6.58 16.02
C PHE A 228 1.95 6.41 15.81
N SER A 229 2.34 5.95 14.62
CA SER A 229 3.74 5.86 14.19
C SER A 229 3.95 6.33 12.74
N SER A 230 2.90 6.82 12.06
CA SER A 230 2.98 7.49 10.78
C SER A 230 1.97 8.64 10.66
N VAL A 231 2.33 9.64 9.84
CA VAL A 231 1.44 10.70 9.38
C VAL A 231 1.61 10.84 7.86
N LEU A 232 0.54 10.68 7.10
CA LEU A 232 0.51 10.92 5.65
C LEU A 232 -0.33 12.16 5.36
N ILE A 233 0.26 13.17 4.72
CA ILE A 233 -0.43 14.41 4.37
C ILE A 233 -0.25 14.71 2.89
N SER A 234 -1.32 15.11 2.22
CA SER A 234 -1.27 15.73 0.89
C SER A 234 -2.07 17.01 0.90
N SER A 235 -1.53 18.07 0.31
CA SER A 235 -2.15 19.39 0.20
C SER A 235 -1.53 20.18 -0.95
N SER A 236 -2.28 21.12 -1.52
CA SER A 236 -1.77 22.05 -2.53
C SER A 236 -0.63 22.93 -2.00
N ASP A 237 -0.53 23.07 -0.68
CA ASP A 237 0.49 23.89 -0.03
C ASP A 237 1.85 23.16 0.07
N LEU A 238 1.90 21.86 -0.23
CA LEU A 238 3.14 21.10 -0.35
C LEU A 238 3.74 21.29 -1.76
N SER A 239 4.51 22.36 -1.92
CA SER A 239 5.16 22.67 -3.20
C SER A 239 6.55 22.02 -3.32
N GLU A 240 6.84 21.41 -4.48
CA GLU A 240 8.15 20.83 -4.77
C GLU A 240 9.29 21.85 -4.62
N GLY A 241 10.41 21.41 -4.05
CA GLY A 241 11.60 22.22 -3.75
C GLY A 241 11.45 23.14 -2.54
N LYS A 242 10.26 23.24 -1.93
CA LYS A 242 10.05 24.04 -0.72
C LYS A 242 10.35 23.24 0.53
N LYS A 243 10.82 23.94 1.57
CA LYS A 243 11.01 23.35 2.88
C LYS A 243 9.74 23.45 3.70
N VAL A 244 9.52 22.44 4.53
CA VAL A 244 8.49 22.44 5.57
C VAL A 244 9.13 22.14 6.92
N THR A 245 8.57 22.71 7.98
CA THR A 245 8.90 22.35 9.36
C THR A 245 7.84 21.38 9.87
N ILE A 246 8.25 20.22 10.35
CA ILE A 246 7.41 19.20 10.96
C ILE A 246 7.68 19.27 12.46
N GLN A 247 6.67 19.63 13.24
CA GLN A 247 6.71 19.64 14.69
C GLN A 247 5.79 18.54 15.24
N THR A 248 6.33 17.64 16.04
CA THR A 248 5.59 16.56 16.71
C THR A 248 5.80 16.67 18.20
N GLY A 249 4.78 17.15 18.91
CA GLY A 249 4.95 17.58 20.30
C GLY A 249 5.99 18.71 20.41
N GLU A 250 7.08 18.44 21.13
CA GLU A 250 8.20 19.36 21.29
C GLU A 250 9.27 19.20 20.20
N ASP A 251 9.32 18.03 19.55
CA ASP A 251 10.34 17.71 18.57
C ASP A 251 10.09 18.45 17.25
N LYS A 252 11.17 18.90 16.61
CA LYS A 252 11.13 19.62 15.33
C LYS A 252 12.15 19.05 14.37
N GLN A 253 11.74 18.93 13.12
CA GLN A 253 12.60 18.61 11.99
C GLN A 253 12.14 19.37 10.75
N THR A 254 12.99 19.39 9.72
CA THR A 254 12.66 20.01 8.44
C THR A 254 12.81 19.02 7.31
N ALA A 255 11.97 19.12 6.29
CA ALA A 255 12.07 18.34 5.07
C ALA A 255 11.97 19.26 3.86
N THR A 256 12.58 18.87 2.74
CA THR A 256 12.37 19.52 1.44
C THR A 256 11.47 18.63 0.61
N ILE A 257 10.37 19.17 0.09
CA ILE A 257 9.42 18.40 -0.73
C ILE A 257 10.10 18.05 -2.06
N SER A 258 10.22 16.76 -2.36
CA SER A 258 10.97 16.24 -3.52
C SER A 258 10.11 16.00 -4.78
N GLY A 259 8.82 16.32 -4.71
CA GLY A 259 7.84 15.93 -5.73
C GLY A 259 7.24 14.55 -5.44
N LYS A 260 5.96 14.33 -5.77
CA LYS A 260 5.18 13.13 -5.40
C LYS A 260 5.19 12.93 -3.88
N THR A 261 5.53 11.73 -3.41
CA THR A 261 5.68 11.43 -1.97
C THR A 261 7.09 11.77 -1.48
N THR A 262 7.16 12.68 -0.52
CA THR A 262 8.35 12.92 0.30
C THR A 262 8.23 12.10 1.59
N THR A 263 9.15 11.17 1.84
CA THR A 263 9.16 10.38 3.09
C THR A 263 10.25 10.87 4.04
N VAL A 264 9.92 11.02 5.32
CA VAL A 264 10.81 11.49 6.38
C VAL A 264 10.73 10.53 7.58
N GLY A 265 11.87 10.33 8.25
CA GLY A 265 11.96 9.44 9.41
C GLY A 265 12.03 7.96 9.04
N GLU A 266 11.98 7.11 10.05
CA GLU A 266 12.13 5.65 9.91
C GLU A 266 10.90 4.97 10.50
N LYS A 267 10.38 3.95 9.81
CA LYS A 267 9.30 3.11 10.35
C LYS A 267 9.82 2.34 11.58
N SER A 268 8.97 2.13 12.59
CA SER A 268 9.36 1.33 13.74
C SER A 268 9.69 -0.10 13.29
N GLU A 269 10.85 -0.64 13.69
CA GLU A 269 11.18 -2.03 13.41
C GLU A 269 10.11 -2.95 14.02
N ARG A 270 9.49 -3.77 13.17
CA ARG A 270 8.49 -4.77 13.57
C ARG A 270 9.13 -5.71 14.60
N ARG A 271 8.94 -5.46 15.90
CA ARG A 271 9.30 -6.42 16.94
C ARG A 271 8.31 -7.57 16.86
N GLY A 272 8.61 -8.54 15.99
CA GLY A 272 7.82 -9.74 15.82
C GLY A 272 7.59 -10.43 17.16
N ALA A 273 6.34 -10.52 17.58
CA ALA A 273 5.95 -11.44 18.63
C ALA A 273 6.20 -12.88 18.15
N PRO A 274 6.76 -13.78 18.98
CA PRO A 274 6.98 -15.15 18.58
C PRO A 274 5.67 -15.93 18.69
N GLY A 275 5.00 -16.23 17.57
CA GLY A 275 3.94 -17.24 17.58
C GLY A 275 2.95 -17.25 16.42
N GLN A 276 2.93 -18.40 15.75
CA GLN A 276 1.86 -18.97 14.90
C GLN A 276 1.82 -18.44 13.45
N GLY A 277 1.95 -19.40 12.52
CA GLY A 277 2.28 -19.17 11.12
C GLY A 277 1.27 -18.30 10.39
N ALA A 278 1.75 -17.14 9.93
CA ALA A 278 1.14 -16.43 8.83
C ALA A 278 1.43 -17.18 7.51
N PRO A 279 0.49 -17.23 6.55
CA PRO A 279 0.81 -17.61 5.18
C PRO A 279 1.90 -16.68 4.63
N GLU A 280 2.91 -17.23 3.94
CA GLU A 280 3.95 -16.44 3.27
C GLU A 280 3.31 -15.59 2.14
N GLY A 281 2.83 -14.39 2.48
CA GLY A 281 2.50 -13.35 1.52
C GLY A 281 3.78 -12.83 0.89
N ASN A 282 3.87 -12.88 -0.44
CA ASN A 282 4.98 -12.31 -1.18
C ASN A 282 5.02 -10.78 -0.96
N PRO A 283 6.22 -10.17 -0.87
CA PRO A 283 6.33 -8.72 -0.84
C PRO A 283 5.76 -8.08 -2.13
N PRO A 284 5.30 -6.81 -2.08
CA PRO A 284 4.66 -6.15 -3.21
C PRO A 284 5.54 -6.17 -4.46
N SER A 285 4.97 -6.55 -5.59
CA SER A 285 5.63 -6.49 -6.89
C SER A 285 5.68 -5.05 -7.40
N GLY A 286 6.54 -4.23 -6.78
CA GLY A 286 6.99 -2.98 -7.39
C GLY A 286 7.85 -3.31 -8.61
N ASN A 287 7.45 -2.79 -9.78
CA ASN A 287 8.25 -2.89 -11.00
C ASN A 287 9.57 -2.14 -10.77
N SER A 288 10.65 -2.88 -10.49
CA SER A 288 11.95 -2.30 -10.24
C SER A 288 12.48 -1.66 -11.52
N SER A 289 12.77 -0.37 -11.44
CA SER A 289 13.52 0.38 -12.45
C SER A 289 14.77 -0.40 -12.86
N LYS A 290 15.01 -0.53 -14.17
CA LYS A 290 16.25 -1.10 -14.76
C LYS A 290 17.46 -0.20 -14.44
N GLY A 291 17.94 -0.28 -13.20
CA GLY A 291 19.19 0.33 -12.75
C GLY A 291 20.26 -0.73 -12.51
N ASN A 292 21.52 -0.43 -12.84
CA ASN A 292 22.64 -1.26 -12.45
C ASN A 292 22.78 -1.26 -10.91
N PRO A 293 23.10 -2.40 -10.27
CA PRO A 293 23.31 -2.45 -8.82
C PRO A 293 24.54 -1.62 -8.39
N PRO A 294 24.58 -1.11 -7.15
CA PRO A 294 25.72 -0.34 -6.63
C PRO A 294 27.00 -1.18 -6.56
N GLU A 295 28.16 -0.55 -6.78
CA GLU A 295 29.48 -1.16 -6.51
C GLU A 295 29.73 -1.19 -4.99
N GLY A 296 29.77 -2.39 -4.38
CA GLY A 296 30.08 -2.57 -2.96
C GLY A 296 29.98 -4.03 -2.49
N ASN A 297 30.67 -4.36 -1.39
CA ASN A 297 30.61 -5.69 -0.80
C ASN A 297 29.23 -5.93 -0.15
N PRO A 298 28.59 -7.12 -0.36
CA PRO A 298 27.31 -7.43 0.25
C PRO A 298 27.42 -7.62 1.78
N PRO A 299 26.32 -7.43 2.54
CA PRO A 299 26.29 -7.65 3.99
C PRO A 299 26.60 -9.10 4.36
N SER A 300 27.28 -9.30 5.49
CA SER A 300 27.52 -10.63 6.06
C SER A 300 26.24 -11.16 6.72
N GLY A 301 25.55 -12.10 6.07
CA GLY A 301 24.33 -12.73 6.58
C GLY A 301 23.91 -13.95 5.74
N GLN A 302 23.01 -14.77 6.29
CA GLN A 302 22.47 -15.94 5.57
C GLN A 302 21.56 -15.47 4.43
N PRO A 303 21.76 -15.90 3.17
CA PRO A 303 20.97 -15.43 2.04
C PRO A 303 19.50 -15.88 2.14
N PRO A 304 18.55 -15.10 1.59
CA PRO A 304 17.14 -15.48 1.54
C PRO A 304 16.93 -16.80 0.79
N LYS A 305 15.91 -17.58 1.17
CA LYS A 305 15.48 -18.76 0.40
C LYS A 305 14.70 -18.30 -0.83
N GLY A 306 15.22 -18.56 -2.02
CA GLY A 306 14.57 -18.22 -3.29
C GLY A 306 15.55 -18.33 -4.47
N ASN A 307 15.01 -18.28 -5.70
CA ASN A 307 15.86 -18.20 -6.90
C ASN A 307 16.47 -16.78 -6.99
N PRO A 308 17.78 -16.66 -7.30
CA PRO A 308 18.39 -15.35 -7.47
C PRO A 308 17.83 -14.60 -8.69
N PRO A 309 17.92 -13.25 -8.72
CA PRO A 309 17.52 -12.46 -9.88
C PRO A 309 18.26 -12.89 -11.15
N SER A 310 17.57 -12.91 -12.29
CA SER A 310 18.20 -13.14 -13.60
C SER A 310 19.03 -11.92 -14.01
N GLY A 311 20.37 -12.05 -14.01
CA GLY A 311 21.27 -10.96 -14.38
C GLY A 311 22.75 -11.32 -14.18
N LYS A 312 23.67 -10.48 -14.69
CA LYS A 312 25.11 -10.66 -14.42
C LYS A 312 25.38 -10.46 -12.93
N PRO A 313 26.15 -11.35 -12.29
CA PRO A 313 26.50 -11.19 -10.88
C PRO A 313 27.35 -9.93 -10.66
N PRO A 314 27.30 -9.32 -9.45
CA PRO A 314 28.17 -8.22 -9.06
C PRO A 314 29.65 -8.58 -9.23
N LYS A 315 30.50 -7.61 -9.58
CA LYS A 315 31.96 -7.77 -9.49
C LYS A 315 32.37 -7.71 -8.02
N GLY A 316 32.79 -8.83 -7.44
CA GLY A 316 33.25 -8.91 -6.05
C GLY A 316 33.40 -10.35 -5.56
N ASN A 317 33.95 -10.51 -4.35
CA ASN A 317 34.03 -11.82 -3.71
C ASN A 317 32.63 -12.28 -3.27
N PRO A 318 32.28 -13.58 -3.44
CA PRO A 318 30.99 -14.10 -2.98
C PRO A 318 30.88 -14.04 -1.44
N PRO A 319 29.64 -13.98 -0.89
CA PRO A 319 29.42 -14.06 0.55
C PRO A 319 30.02 -15.35 1.14
N SER A 320 30.66 -15.24 2.30
CA SER A 320 31.12 -16.42 3.05
C SER A 320 29.93 -17.12 3.72
N GLY A 321 29.52 -18.28 3.21
CA GLY A 321 28.39 -19.04 3.77
C GLY A 321 27.95 -20.22 2.89
N LYS A 322 27.01 -21.04 3.38
CA LYS A 322 26.41 -22.12 2.57
C LYS A 322 25.60 -21.52 1.41
N PRO A 323 25.70 -22.09 0.18
CA PRO A 323 24.90 -21.62 -0.95
C PRO A 323 23.38 -21.75 -0.70
N PRO A 324 22.54 -20.93 -1.34
CA PRO A 324 21.11 -21.14 -1.40
C PRO A 324 20.78 -22.55 -1.95
N LYS A 325 19.68 -23.15 -1.49
CA LYS A 325 19.11 -24.33 -2.15
C LYS A 325 18.31 -23.87 -3.38
N GLY A 326 18.83 -24.10 -4.58
CA GLY A 326 18.18 -23.74 -5.84
C GLY A 326 19.13 -23.88 -7.04
N ASN A 327 18.62 -23.67 -8.26
CA ASN A 327 19.44 -23.65 -9.46
C ASN A 327 20.32 -22.37 -9.49
N PRO A 328 21.59 -22.45 -9.94
CA PRO A 328 22.44 -21.27 -10.05
C PRO A 328 21.90 -20.27 -11.09
N PRO A 329 22.23 -18.97 -10.96
CA PRO A 329 21.88 -17.99 -11.98
C PRO A 329 22.50 -18.36 -13.33
N SER A 330 21.77 -18.15 -14.43
CA SER A 330 22.28 -18.34 -15.79
C SER A 330 23.29 -17.21 -16.14
N GLY A 331 24.57 -17.55 -16.31
CA GLY A 331 25.60 -16.59 -16.73
C GLY A 331 27.04 -17.03 -16.40
N LYS A 332 28.04 -16.29 -16.89
CA LYS A 332 29.46 -16.54 -16.55
C LYS A 332 29.70 -16.30 -15.05
N PRO A 333 30.45 -17.17 -14.35
CA PRO A 333 30.79 -16.97 -12.94
C PRO A 333 31.54 -15.65 -12.71
N PRO A 334 31.42 -15.03 -11.51
CA PRO A 334 32.31 -13.94 -11.11
C PRO A 334 33.78 -14.38 -11.20
N LYS A 335 34.68 -13.49 -11.65
CA LYS A 335 36.12 -13.73 -11.53
C LYS A 335 36.52 -13.56 -10.06
N GLY A 336 36.75 -14.67 -9.36
CA GLY A 336 37.19 -14.70 -7.96
C GLY A 336 37.34 -16.14 -7.45
N ASN A 337 37.88 -16.31 -6.24
CA ASN A 337 38.01 -17.62 -5.62
C ASN A 337 36.61 -18.20 -5.32
N PRO A 338 36.39 -19.52 -5.52
CA PRO A 338 35.11 -20.15 -5.24
C PRO A 338 34.77 -20.09 -3.73
N PRO A 339 33.47 -20.10 -3.37
CA PRO A 339 33.05 -20.17 -1.97
C PRO A 339 33.63 -21.41 -1.28
N SER A 340 34.08 -21.30 -0.04
CA SER A 340 34.48 -22.43 0.80
C SER A 340 33.24 -23.21 1.26
N GLY A 341 32.79 -24.18 0.46
CA GLY A 341 31.64 -25.02 0.80
C GLY A 341 31.30 -26.06 -0.27
N LYS A 342 30.53 -27.08 0.12
CA LYS A 342 30.06 -28.13 -0.80
C LYS A 342 29.11 -27.48 -1.85
N PRO A 343 29.25 -27.79 -3.16
CA PRO A 343 28.40 -27.22 -4.20
C PRO A 343 26.91 -27.56 -3.99
N PRO A 344 25.98 -26.72 -4.50
CA PRO A 344 24.55 -27.04 -4.48
C PRO A 344 24.28 -28.37 -5.20
N LYS A 345 23.33 -29.16 -4.70
CA LYS A 345 22.80 -30.31 -5.45
C LYS A 345 21.86 -29.78 -6.54
N GLY A 346 22.31 -29.77 -7.79
CA GLY A 346 21.55 -29.38 -8.97
C GLY A 346 22.38 -29.56 -10.24
N ASN A 347 21.73 -29.53 -11.41
CA ASN A 347 22.42 -29.70 -12.70
C ASN A 347 23.39 -28.54 -12.96
N PRO A 348 24.56 -28.80 -13.60
CA PRO A 348 25.52 -27.74 -13.94
C PRO A 348 24.92 -26.75 -14.96
N PRO A 349 25.35 -25.48 -14.95
CA PRO A 349 24.86 -24.47 -15.88
C PRO A 349 25.23 -24.84 -17.34
N SER A 350 24.25 -24.77 -18.24
CA SER A 350 24.46 -24.86 -19.69
C SER A 350 24.97 -23.52 -20.21
N GLY A 351 26.25 -23.45 -20.57
CA GLY A 351 26.87 -22.23 -21.09
C GLY A 351 28.12 -22.52 -21.91
N ASP A 352 28.15 -21.92 -23.11
CA ASP A 352 29.11 -22.10 -24.19
C ASP A 352 30.57 -21.75 -23.82
N SER A 353 31.49 -22.68 -24.09
CA SER A 353 32.91 -22.61 -23.74
C SER A 353 33.70 -21.78 -24.77
N SER A 354 33.64 -20.45 -24.63
CA SER A 354 34.53 -19.53 -25.36
C SER A 354 35.91 -19.42 -24.69
N LYS A 355 36.93 -19.84 -25.44
CA LYS A 355 38.38 -19.82 -25.19
C LYS A 355 38.89 -18.52 -24.55
N GLY A 356 39.83 -18.64 -23.61
CA GLY A 356 40.59 -17.53 -23.03
C GLY A 356 41.81 -17.96 -22.21
N SER A 357 42.93 -18.17 -22.91
CA SER A 357 44.35 -18.16 -22.49
C SER A 357 44.75 -18.79 -21.14
N GLN A 358 45.28 -20.02 -21.20
CA GLN A 358 46.21 -20.56 -20.20
C GLN A 358 47.64 -20.14 -20.57
N SER A 359 48.36 -19.53 -19.63
CA SER A 359 49.80 -19.34 -19.70
C SER A 359 50.52 -20.66 -19.42
N SER A 360 51.31 -21.10 -20.40
CA SER A 360 52.58 -21.84 -20.28
C SER A 360 52.76 -22.77 -19.06
N GLY A 361 52.56 -24.06 -19.31
CA GLY A 361 53.20 -25.16 -18.58
C GLY A 361 53.70 -26.17 -19.61
N ASP A 362 55.00 -26.18 -19.81
CA ASP A 362 55.75 -27.04 -20.72
C ASP A 362 55.59 -28.53 -20.35
N SER A 363 55.26 -29.39 -21.32
CA SER A 363 56.00 -30.64 -21.59
C SER A 363 55.34 -31.49 -22.69
N SER A 364 56.05 -31.47 -23.84
CA SER A 364 56.34 -32.63 -24.69
C SER A 364 55.23 -33.49 -25.32
N LYS A 365 55.26 -33.42 -26.66
CA LYS A 365 55.36 -34.54 -27.63
C LYS A 365 54.09 -35.31 -28.03
N LYS A 366 53.73 -35.05 -29.30
CA LYS A 366 53.76 -35.97 -30.47
C LYS A 366 52.41 -36.21 -31.17
N ASN A 367 52.40 -35.76 -32.43
CA ASN A 367 51.95 -36.41 -33.66
C ASN A 367 50.49 -36.86 -33.79
N GLN A 368 49.81 -36.22 -34.76
CA GLN A 368 49.31 -36.81 -36.03
C GLN A 368 47.86 -37.27 -35.86
N SER A 369 46.92 -37.08 -36.77
CA SER A 369 46.88 -36.52 -38.13
C SER A 369 45.38 -36.42 -38.50
N SER A 370 45.04 -35.47 -39.39
CA SER A 370 44.08 -35.56 -40.51
C SER A 370 42.80 -36.40 -40.32
N ASP A 371 41.61 -35.85 -40.43
CA ASP A 371 40.83 -35.64 -41.68
C ASP A 371 39.36 -35.82 -41.25
N ASP A 372 38.29 -35.39 -41.89
CA ASP A 372 38.00 -34.62 -43.10
C ASP A 372 36.46 -34.50 -43.13
N SER A 373 35.96 -33.47 -43.82
CA SER A 373 34.70 -33.45 -44.57
C SER A 373 33.38 -33.64 -43.81
N SER A 374 32.54 -32.60 -43.80
CA SER A 374 31.43 -32.43 -44.77
C SER A 374 30.15 -33.09 -44.23
N LYS A 375 28.92 -32.64 -44.50
CA LYS A 375 28.32 -31.63 -45.37
C LYS A 375 26.82 -31.65 -45.00
N ASP A 376 26.08 -30.64 -45.46
CA ASP A 376 24.70 -30.70 -46.02
C ASP A 376 23.61 -31.47 -45.23
N ASP A 377 22.33 -31.10 -45.21
CA ASP A 377 21.55 -29.93 -45.56
C ASP A 377 20.12 -30.30 -45.12
N ALA A 378 19.33 -29.28 -44.83
CA ALA A 378 17.93 -29.16 -45.24
C ALA A 378 16.77 -29.95 -44.58
N VAL A 379 15.66 -29.17 -44.59
CA VAL A 379 14.24 -29.52 -44.73
C VAL A 379 13.37 -29.64 -43.46
N GLN A 380 12.62 -28.55 -43.28
CA GLN A 380 11.17 -28.43 -43.03
C GLN A 380 10.45 -29.57 -42.28
N SER A 381 9.73 -29.16 -41.23
CA SER A 381 8.29 -28.83 -41.33
C SER A 381 7.87 -27.98 -40.14
#